data_AF-A0A2E9YF57-F1
#
_entry.id   AF-A0A2E9YF57-F1
#
_cell.length_a   1.000
_cell.length_b   1.000
_cell.length_c   1.000
_cell.angle_alpha   90.00
_cell.angle_beta   90.00
_cell.angle_gamma   90.00
#
_symmetry.space_group_name_H-M   'P 1'
#
loop_
_entity.id
_entity.type
_entity.pdbx_description
1 polymer ?
#
loop_
_entity_poly.entity_id
_entity_poly.type
_entity_poly.pdbx_seq_one_letter_code
_entity_poly.pdbx_strand_id
1 'polypeptide(L)'
;MKKAVAYKISEMKTMNPLRNLICLFLIGMCFSLLNSCKPETEGSVGDPFDKVQGMIGTWELSAFTQQDLNSPVKEVRNLSSFFIDGITTPIQLTFNEDRSYTVAIEMGKNYFGEGGTWGFDDDLYPTFLELYTPTDTLSYNLGGMVREFDQDMRIEYRRECGTSATNIYTFEFNRING
;
A
#
# COMPACT_ATOMS: atom_id res chain seq x y z
N MET A 1 -63.30 -54.18 54.26
CA MET A 1 -62.33 -55.29 54.10
C MET A 1 -60.93 -54.73 54.26
N LYS A 2 -60.18 -55.19 55.27
CA LYS A 2 -58.78 -54.79 55.50
C LYS A 2 -57.90 -55.46 54.44
N LYS A 3 -57.06 -54.71 53.71
CA LYS A 3 -55.98 -55.27 52.90
C LYS A 3 -54.64 -55.02 53.59
N ALA A 4 -53.89 -56.11 53.71
CA ALA A 4 -52.59 -56.21 54.33
C ALA A 4 -51.46 -55.67 53.41
N VAL A 5 -50.35 -55.41 54.08
CA VAL A 5 -49.10 -54.74 53.70
C VAL A 5 -48.26 -55.55 52.71
N ALA A 6 -47.46 -54.86 51.89
CA ALA A 6 -46.16 -55.35 51.43
C ALA A 6 -45.21 -54.18 51.18
N TYR A 7 -44.16 -54.03 52.01
CA TYR A 7 -43.03 -53.15 51.71
C TYR A 7 -41.99 -53.95 50.91
N LYS A 8 -41.64 -53.44 49.73
CA LYS A 8 -40.61 -54.02 48.86
C LYS A 8 -39.28 -53.33 49.16
N ILE A 9 -38.33 -54.05 49.74
CA ILE A 9 -36.93 -53.61 49.86
C ILE A 9 -36.33 -53.74 48.45
N SER A 10 -35.93 -52.63 47.83
CA SER A 10 -35.20 -52.68 46.55
C SER A 10 -33.70 -52.50 46.78
N GLU A 11 -32.97 -53.42 46.18
CA GLU A 11 -31.54 -53.62 46.20
C GLU A 11 -30.70 -52.38 45.88
N MET A 12 -29.56 -52.27 46.58
CA MET A 12 -28.54 -51.27 46.33
C MET A 12 -27.80 -51.63 45.03
N LYS A 13 -28.02 -50.85 43.97
CA LYS A 13 -27.48 -51.08 42.62
C LYS A 13 -25.97 -50.83 42.61
N THR A 14 -25.17 -51.88 42.40
CA THR A 14 -23.73 -51.79 42.18
C THR A 14 -23.44 -50.97 40.92
N MET A 15 -22.76 -49.84 41.08
CA MET A 15 -22.39 -48.96 39.97
C MET A 15 -21.18 -49.54 39.23
N ASN A 16 -21.33 -49.70 37.92
CA ASN A 16 -20.33 -50.32 37.05
C ASN A 16 -19.14 -49.33 36.81
N PRO A 17 -17.90 -49.68 37.17
CA PRO A 17 -16.75 -48.76 37.14
C PRO A 17 -16.43 -48.22 35.74
N LEU A 18 -16.78 -48.98 34.69
CA LEU A 18 -16.61 -48.59 33.30
C LEU A 18 -17.50 -47.39 32.92
N ARG A 19 -18.68 -47.26 33.52
CA ARG A 19 -19.61 -46.15 33.27
C ARG A 19 -19.12 -44.85 33.91
N ASN A 20 -18.47 -44.93 35.07
CA ASN A 20 -17.90 -43.77 35.74
C ASN A 20 -16.64 -43.25 35.02
N LEU A 21 -15.84 -44.14 34.42
CA LEU A 21 -14.67 -43.78 33.63
C LEU A 21 -15.04 -43.00 32.35
N ILE A 22 -16.12 -43.42 31.67
CA ILE A 22 -16.63 -42.75 30.47
C ILE A 22 -17.15 -41.34 30.81
N CYS A 23 -17.83 -41.17 31.94
CA CYS A 23 -18.28 -39.85 32.40
C CYS A 23 -17.10 -38.90 32.71
N LEU A 24 -16.02 -39.40 33.32
CA LEU A 24 -14.82 -38.61 33.59
C LEU A 24 -14.10 -38.17 32.30
N PHE A 25 -14.05 -39.02 31.29
CA PHE A 25 -13.42 -38.70 30.00
C PHE A 25 -14.22 -37.64 29.21
N LEU A 26 -15.56 -37.74 29.22
CA LEU A 26 -16.45 -36.77 28.58
C LEU A 26 -16.39 -35.38 29.25
N ILE A 27 -16.23 -35.33 30.57
CA ILE A 27 -16.05 -34.06 31.29
C ILE A 27 -14.69 -33.44 30.95
N GLY A 28 -13.61 -34.23 30.91
CA GLY A 28 -12.26 -33.74 30.56
C GLY A 28 -12.16 -33.14 29.16
N MET A 29 -12.83 -33.73 28.17
CA MET A 29 -12.83 -33.23 26.78
C MET A 29 -13.57 -31.89 26.63
N CYS A 30 -14.53 -31.59 27.51
CA CYS A 30 -15.31 -30.35 27.47
C CYS A 30 -14.48 -29.14 27.99
N PHE A 31 -13.56 -29.36 28.93
CA PHE A 31 -12.69 -28.29 29.47
C PHE A 31 -11.58 -27.84 28.50
N SER A 32 -11.15 -28.70 27.58
CA SER A 32 -10.13 -28.35 26.57
C SER A 32 -10.64 -27.45 25.45
N LEU A 33 -11.96 -27.32 25.26
CA LEU A 33 -12.55 -26.47 24.21
C LEU A 33 -12.69 -25.00 24.62
N LEU A 34 -12.64 -24.68 25.92
CA LEU A 34 -12.84 -23.32 26.43
C LEU A 34 -11.54 -22.49 26.54
N ASN A 35 -10.37 -23.12 26.37
CA ASN A 35 -9.07 -22.46 26.47
C ASN A 35 -8.30 -22.41 25.13
N SER A 36 -8.94 -22.80 24.02
CA SER A 36 -8.32 -22.78 22.68
C SER A 36 -8.61 -21.50 21.89
N CYS A 37 -9.19 -20.47 22.52
CA CYS A 37 -9.28 -19.14 21.93
C CYS A 37 -7.92 -18.45 22.07
N LYS A 38 -7.19 -18.33 20.95
CA LYS A 38 -6.04 -17.44 20.86
C LYS A 38 -6.50 -16.04 21.30
N PRO A 39 -5.79 -15.36 22.23
CA PRO A 39 -6.16 -14.01 22.62
C PRO A 39 -6.25 -13.16 21.35
N GLU A 40 -7.39 -12.50 21.14
CA GLU A 40 -7.53 -11.54 20.06
C GLU A 40 -6.50 -10.44 20.28
N THR A 41 -5.67 -10.20 19.27
CA THR A 41 -4.67 -9.14 19.31
C THR A 41 -5.40 -7.81 19.24
N GLU A 42 -5.75 -7.25 20.40
CA GLU A 42 -6.19 -5.86 20.53
C GLU A 42 -4.97 -4.92 20.43
N GLY A 43 -4.38 -4.87 19.25
CA GLY A 43 -3.51 -3.79 18.86
C GLY A 43 -4.26 -2.96 17.83
N SER A 44 -4.46 -1.66 18.08
CA SER A 44 -4.84 -0.76 17.00
C SER A 44 -3.70 -0.80 15.98
N VAL A 45 -3.99 -1.27 14.77
CA VAL A 45 -3.17 -0.91 13.60
C VAL A 45 -3.16 0.62 13.63
N GLY A 46 -1.99 1.23 13.87
CA GLY A 46 -1.89 2.68 14.08
C GLY A 46 -2.48 3.48 12.91
N ASP A 47 -2.56 4.80 13.06
CA ASP A 47 -3.13 5.64 12.03
C ASP A 47 -2.40 5.45 10.68
N PRO A 48 -3.12 5.40 9.55
CA PRO A 48 -2.51 5.39 8.24
C PRO A 48 -1.54 6.56 8.10
N PHE A 49 -0.37 6.33 7.52
CA PHE A 49 0.57 7.42 7.24
C PHE A 49 -0.03 8.42 6.24
N ASP A 50 0.36 9.68 6.38
CA ASP A 50 -0.07 10.73 5.47
C ASP A 50 0.73 10.65 4.16
N LYS A 51 0.01 10.40 3.06
CA LYS A 51 0.59 10.23 1.73
C LYS A 51 1.04 11.56 1.13
N VAL A 52 0.42 12.67 1.55
CA VAL A 52 0.79 14.02 1.14
C VAL A 52 2.13 14.39 1.78
N GLN A 53 2.32 14.07 3.06
CA GLN A 53 3.59 14.27 3.77
C GLN A 53 4.75 13.53 3.12
N GLY A 54 4.50 12.32 2.61
CA GLY A 54 5.53 11.55 1.89
C GLY A 54 6.07 12.23 0.63
N MET A 55 5.31 13.11 -0.02
CA MET A 55 5.72 13.78 -1.26
C MET A 55 6.45 15.10 -1.05
N ILE A 56 6.24 15.73 0.10
CA ILE A 56 6.81 17.06 0.39
C ILE A 56 8.35 16.97 0.40
N GLY A 57 8.97 18.00 -0.18
CA GLY A 57 10.43 18.10 -0.30
C GLY A 57 10.92 18.27 -1.73
N THR A 58 12.23 18.19 -1.90
CA THR A 58 12.89 18.33 -3.21
C THR A 58 13.38 16.98 -3.72
N TRP A 59 13.04 16.70 -4.97
CA TRP A 59 13.28 15.46 -5.69
C TRP A 59 14.14 15.72 -6.92
N GLU A 60 15.30 15.11 -7.00
CA GLU A 60 16.26 15.23 -8.10
C GLU A 60 16.21 14.01 -9.00
N LEU A 61 16.11 14.21 -10.32
CA LEU A 61 16.03 13.14 -11.29
C LEU A 61 17.32 12.29 -11.26
N SER A 62 17.16 11.00 -11.03
CA SER A 62 18.24 10.02 -10.97
C SER A 62 18.26 9.06 -12.15
N ALA A 63 17.11 8.79 -12.77
CA ALA A 63 17.03 8.02 -14.01
C ALA A 63 15.84 8.41 -14.89
N PHE A 64 16.02 8.22 -16.19
CA PHE A 64 14.98 8.39 -17.19
C PHE A 64 15.00 7.23 -18.20
N THR A 65 13.84 6.58 -18.36
CA THR A 65 13.68 5.50 -19.36
C THR A 65 12.43 5.72 -20.21
N GLN A 66 12.45 5.12 -21.39
CA GLN A 66 11.32 5.12 -22.32
C GLN A 66 11.03 3.70 -22.78
N GLN A 67 9.75 3.34 -22.78
CA GLN A 67 9.24 2.11 -23.37
C GLN A 67 8.30 2.43 -24.54
N ASP A 68 8.52 1.78 -25.68
CA ASP A 68 7.59 1.82 -26.82
C ASP A 68 6.61 0.64 -26.73
N LEU A 69 5.33 0.93 -26.53
CA LEU A 69 4.29 -0.06 -26.38
C LEU A 69 3.79 -0.63 -27.72
N ASN A 70 4.07 0.07 -28.83
CA ASN A 70 3.73 -0.41 -30.17
C ASN A 70 4.76 -1.41 -30.70
N SER A 71 5.98 -1.40 -30.15
CA SER A 71 6.99 -2.39 -30.48
C SER A 71 6.56 -3.77 -29.99
N PRO A 72 6.62 -4.83 -30.82
CA PRO A 72 6.29 -6.19 -30.41
C PRO A 72 7.12 -6.68 -29.21
N VAL A 73 8.35 -6.19 -29.08
CA VAL A 73 9.30 -6.57 -28.03
C VAL A 73 9.12 -5.74 -26.77
N LYS A 74 8.49 -4.55 -26.86
CA LYS A 74 8.29 -3.60 -25.75
C LYS A 74 9.57 -3.30 -24.98
N GLU A 75 10.65 -3.06 -25.72
CA GLU A 75 11.96 -2.77 -25.16
C GLU A 75 11.95 -1.48 -24.32
N VAL A 76 12.70 -1.50 -23.22
CA VAL A 76 12.94 -0.33 -22.36
C VAL A 76 14.30 0.23 -22.72
N ARG A 77 14.34 1.51 -23.10
CA ARG A 77 15.56 2.23 -23.43
C ARG A 77 15.89 3.20 -22.30
N ASN A 78 17.12 3.13 -21.78
CA ASN A 78 17.64 4.12 -20.85
C ASN A 78 18.10 5.35 -21.65
N LEU A 79 17.53 6.51 -21.31
CA LEU A 79 17.78 7.79 -21.96
C LEU A 79 18.26 8.84 -20.94
N SER A 80 18.77 8.40 -19.78
CA SER A 80 19.21 9.28 -18.69
C SER A 80 20.31 10.26 -19.11
N SER A 81 21.16 9.89 -20.08
CA SER A 81 22.24 10.75 -20.59
C SER A 81 21.76 12.06 -21.24
N PHE A 82 20.48 12.19 -21.57
CA PHE A 82 19.90 13.44 -22.07
C PHE A 82 19.51 14.43 -20.97
N PHE A 83 19.54 13.98 -19.72
CA PHE A 83 19.09 14.74 -18.54
C PHE A 83 20.16 14.81 -17.45
N ILE A 84 21.10 13.86 -17.43
CA ILE A 84 22.12 13.68 -16.40
C ILE A 84 23.46 13.50 -17.11
N ASP A 85 24.25 14.57 -17.17
CA ASP A 85 25.60 14.60 -17.76
C ASP A 85 26.72 14.53 -16.70
N GLY A 86 26.36 14.62 -15.42
CA GLY A 86 27.28 14.65 -14.29
C GLY A 86 27.99 15.99 -14.06
N ILE A 87 27.60 17.05 -14.79
CA ILE A 87 28.16 18.41 -14.67
C ILE A 87 27.08 19.39 -14.27
N THR A 88 25.93 19.29 -14.95
CA THR A 88 24.76 20.15 -14.79
C THR A 88 23.83 19.57 -13.73
N THR A 89 23.14 20.42 -12.97
CA THR A 89 22.11 19.98 -12.01
C THR A 89 20.99 19.24 -12.77
N PRO A 90 20.65 18.00 -12.41
CA PRO A 90 19.50 17.31 -12.99
C PRO A 90 18.19 18.03 -12.71
N ILE A 91 17.10 17.58 -13.34
CA ILE A 91 15.77 18.14 -13.07
C ILE A 91 15.45 17.98 -11.58
N GLN A 92 15.04 19.07 -10.94
CA GLN A 92 14.55 19.07 -9.56
C GLN A 92 13.08 19.50 -9.51
N LEU A 93 12.27 18.74 -8.79
CA LEU A 93 10.90 19.05 -8.45
C LEU A 93 10.83 19.35 -6.96
N THR A 94 10.24 20.48 -6.58
CA THR A 94 9.98 20.79 -5.16
C THR A 94 8.49 20.82 -4.91
N PHE A 95 8.02 20.00 -3.98
CA PHE A 95 6.63 19.97 -3.53
C PHE A 95 6.54 20.56 -2.13
N ASN A 96 5.73 21.61 -1.96
CA ASN A 96 5.58 22.31 -0.68
C ASN A 96 4.29 21.89 0.04
N GLU A 97 4.27 22.12 1.36
CA GLU A 97 3.11 21.84 2.23
C GLU A 97 1.84 22.60 1.83
N ASP A 98 1.99 23.79 1.27
CA ASP A 98 0.88 24.62 0.77
C ASP A 98 0.33 24.16 -0.59
N ARG A 99 0.76 22.97 -1.06
CA ARG A 99 0.45 22.40 -2.37
C ARG A 99 0.98 23.20 -3.56
N SER A 100 1.90 24.14 -3.37
CA SER A 100 2.67 24.70 -4.48
C SER A 100 3.78 23.75 -4.91
N TYR A 101 4.13 23.77 -6.20
CA TYR A 101 5.31 23.08 -6.71
C TYR A 101 6.12 23.94 -7.66
N THR A 102 7.42 23.67 -7.71
CA THR A 102 8.36 24.32 -8.62
C THR A 102 9.19 23.30 -9.38
N VAL A 103 9.66 23.70 -10.56
CA VAL A 103 10.51 22.89 -11.44
C VAL A 103 11.79 23.66 -11.70
N ALA A 104 12.94 23.05 -11.41
CA ALA A 104 14.24 23.53 -11.85
C ALA A 104 14.79 22.58 -12.91
N ILE A 105 15.14 23.12 -14.08
CA ILE A 105 15.67 22.35 -15.20
C ILE A 105 16.72 23.16 -15.93
N GLU A 106 17.90 22.58 -16.10
CA GLU A 106 19.00 23.16 -16.87
C GLU A 106 19.27 22.39 -18.17
N MET A 107 18.91 21.10 -18.20
CA MET A 107 19.15 20.20 -19.33
C MET A 107 17.95 19.28 -19.61
N GLY A 108 17.79 18.90 -20.87
CA GLY A 108 16.80 17.94 -21.32
C GLY A 108 15.46 18.59 -21.64
N LYS A 109 14.46 17.75 -21.90
CA LYS A 109 13.11 18.23 -22.20
C LYS A 109 12.33 18.43 -20.90
N ASN A 110 11.69 19.58 -20.76
CA ASN A 110 10.75 19.79 -19.65
C ASN A 110 9.46 18.99 -19.90
N TYR A 111 9.12 18.10 -18.96
CA TYR A 111 7.87 17.35 -18.94
C TYR A 111 6.90 17.82 -17.86
N PHE A 112 7.31 18.73 -16.97
CA PHE A 112 6.65 19.03 -15.68
C PHE A 112 6.03 20.43 -15.62
N GLY A 113 6.05 21.18 -16.73
CA GLY A 113 5.57 22.56 -16.78
C GLY A 113 6.52 23.54 -16.09
N GLU A 114 6.05 24.77 -15.87
CA GLU A 114 6.85 25.85 -15.27
C GLU A 114 6.65 25.98 -13.75
N GLY A 115 5.81 25.13 -13.15
CA GLY A 115 5.38 25.22 -11.75
C GLY A 115 3.88 25.53 -11.62
N GLY A 116 3.40 25.56 -10.38
CA GLY A 116 1.99 25.80 -10.08
C GLY A 116 1.57 25.14 -8.76
N THR A 117 0.46 24.41 -8.78
CA THR A 117 0.01 23.61 -7.62
C THR A 117 -0.03 22.12 -7.95
N TRP A 118 0.07 21.27 -6.93
CA TRP A 118 0.09 19.82 -7.09
C TRP A 118 -0.94 19.15 -6.18
N GLY A 119 -1.31 17.93 -6.55
CA GLY A 119 -2.19 17.09 -5.76
C GLY A 119 -2.20 15.66 -6.26
N PHE A 120 -3.00 14.84 -5.60
CA PHE A 120 -3.34 13.51 -6.09
C PHE A 120 -4.77 13.49 -6.61
N ASP A 121 -5.08 12.46 -7.41
CA ASP A 121 -6.46 12.12 -7.76
C ASP A 121 -7.29 11.76 -6.52
N ASP A 122 -6.69 11.06 -5.56
CA ASP A 122 -7.27 10.73 -4.25
C ASP A 122 -6.16 10.72 -3.17
N ASP A 123 -6.21 11.64 -2.20
CA ASP A 123 -5.21 11.73 -1.13
C ASP A 123 -5.16 10.46 -0.24
N LEU A 124 -6.24 9.66 -0.18
CA LEU A 124 -6.29 8.41 0.57
C LEU A 124 -5.78 7.22 -0.23
N TYR A 125 -5.97 7.19 -1.54
CA TYR A 125 -5.60 6.07 -2.42
C TYR A 125 -5.06 6.56 -3.77
N PRO A 126 -3.93 7.27 -3.78
CA PRO A 126 -3.50 7.98 -4.96
C PRO A 126 -2.98 7.02 -6.01
N THR A 127 -3.45 7.23 -7.23
CA THR A 127 -2.99 6.55 -8.44
C THR A 127 -2.20 7.49 -9.32
N PHE A 128 -2.57 8.79 -9.30
CA PHE A 128 -1.98 9.82 -10.13
C PHE A 128 -1.44 10.98 -9.30
N LEU A 129 -0.26 11.44 -9.66
CA LEU A 129 0.22 12.78 -9.33
C LEU A 129 -0.31 13.75 -10.38
N GLU A 130 -0.99 14.80 -9.96
CA GLU A 130 -1.50 15.86 -10.81
C GLU A 130 -0.74 17.16 -10.54
N LEU A 131 -0.22 17.75 -11.62
CA LEU A 131 0.43 19.05 -11.61
C LEU A 131 -0.46 20.06 -12.34
N TYR A 132 -1.06 20.96 -11.59
CA TYR A 132 -1.91 22.02 -12.12
C TYR A 132 -1.03 23.21 -12.50
N THR A 133 -0.83 23.40 -13.80
CA THR A 133 -0.16 24.57 -14.37
C THR A 133 -1.20 25.64 -14.71
N PRO A 134 -0.80 26.88 -15.03
CA PRO A 134 -1.74 27.92 -15.47
C PRO A 134 -2.53 27.58 -16.74
N THR A 135 -2.02 26.67 -17.57
CA THR A 135 -2.59 26.38 -18.91
C THR A 135 -3.20 24.99 -19.03
N ASP A 136 -2.73 24.03 -18.24
CA ASP A 136 -3.11 22.62 -18.36
C ASP A 136 -2.87 21.85 -17.04
N THR A 137 -3.43 20.65 -16.94
CA THR A 137 -3.15 19.69 -15.86
C THR A 137 -2.32 18.54 -16.41
N LEU A 138 -1.13 18.34 -15.85
CA LEU A 138 -0.25 17.23 -16.21
C LEU A 138 -0.48 16.10 -15.21
N SER A 139 -0.75 14.89 -15.71
CA SER A 139 -1.03 13.72 -14.87
C SER A 139 0.01 12.64 -15.08
N TYR A 140 0.52 12.07 -13.98
CA TYR A 140 1.54 11.03 -13.97
C TYR A 140 1.08 9.87 -13.11
N ASN A 141 1.25 8.64 -13.59
CA ASN A 141 0.98 7.47 -12.75
C ASN A 141 2.06 7.36 -11.68
N LEU A 142 1.66 7.07 -10.46
CA LEU A 142 2.60 6.78 -9.38
C LEU A 142 3.14 5.37 -9.55
N GLY A 143 4.47 5.24 -9.55
CA GLY A 143 5.16 3.96 -9.61
C GLY A 143 5.13 3.18 -8.28
N GLY A 144 4.68 3.84 -7.21
CA GLY A 144 4.53 3.34 -5.85
C GLY A 144 4.15 4.50 -4.91
N MET A 145 3.69 4.15 -3.71
CA MET A 145 3.42 5.14 -2.68
C MET A 145 4.72 5.63 -2.05
N VAL A 146 4.90 6.95 -1.98
CA VAL A 146 6.04 7.57 -1.30
C VAL A 146 5.65 7.90 0.15
N ARG A 147 6.48 7.48 1.10
CA ARG A 147 6.36 7.78 2.54
C ARG A 147 7.40 8.82 2.94
N GLU A 148 7.24 9.38 4.13
CA GLU A 148 8.14 10.40 4.68
C GLU A 148 9.61 9.97 4.76
N PHE A 149 9.88 8.66 4.87
CA PHE A 149 11.25 8.13 4.96
C PHE A 149 11.76 7.50 3.66
N ASP A 150 10.91 7.40 2.63
CA ASP A 150 11.34 6.87 1.33
C ASP A 150 12.30 7.88 0.66
N GLN A 151 13.35 7.35 0.04
CA GLN A 151 14.42 8.16 -0.57
C GLN A 151 14.28 8.27 -2.09
N ASP A 152 13.36 7.50 -2.65
CA ASP A 152 13.10 7.42 -4.07
C ASP A 152 11.62 7.67 -4.38
N MET A 153 11.38 8.30 -5.52
CA MET A 153 10.05 8.49 -6.08
C MET A 153 10.10 8.10 -7.55
N ARG A 154 9.09 7.33 -8.00
CA ARG A 154 8.95 6.95 -9.41
C ARG A 154 7.60 7.41 -9.94
N ILE A 155 7.61 8.08 -11.09
CA ILE A 155 6.39 8.50 -11.80
C ILE A 155 6.47 8.14 -13.28
N GLU A 156 5.32 7.85 -13.88
CA GLU A 156 5.20 7.48 -15.28
C GLU A 156 4.27 8.42 -16.05
N TYR A 157 4.81 9.03 -17.11
CA TYR A 157 4.00 9.73 -18.10
C TYR A 157 3.68 8.78 -19.25
N ARG A 158 2.39 8.51 -19.48
CA ARG A 158 1.91 7.67 -20.58
C ARG A 158 1.41 8.55 -21.70
N ARG A 159 2.10 8.51 -22.83
CA ARG A 159 1.65 9.22 -24.04
C ARG A 159 0.61 8.37 -24.75
N GLU A 160 -0.56 8.95 -24.97
CA GLU A 160 -1.64 8.31 -25.70
C GLU A 160 -1.76 8.85 -27.12
N CYS A 161 -2.19 7.99 -28.04
CA CYS A 161 -2.62 8.35 -29.37
C CYS A 161 -4.00 7.74 -29.60
N GLY A 162 -5.05 8.56 -29.58
CA GLY A 162 -6.42 8.06 -29.54
C GLY A 162 -6.73 7.40 -28.20
N THR A 163 -7.08 6.11 -28.20
CA THR A 163 -7.45 5.35 -26.98
C THR A 163 -6.35 4.41 -26.49
N SER A 164 -5.15 4.46 -27.09
CA SER A 164 -4.07 3.54 -26.77
C SER A 164 -2.80 4.30 -26.36
N ALA A 165 -2.21 3.88 -25.24
CA ALA A 165 -0.89 4.32 -24.83
C ALA A 165 0.16 3.82 -25.83
N THR A 166 0.97 4.73 -26.38
CA THR A 166 2.02 4.41 -27.34
C THR A 166 3.39 4.37 -26.70
N ASN A 167 3.65 5.26 -25.73
CA ASN A 167 4.93 5.36 -25.06
C ASN A 167 4.73 5.53 -23.56
N ILE A 168 5.57 4.87 -22.77
CA ILE A 168 5.70 5.13 -21.34
C ILE A 168 7.05 5.80 -21.13
N TYR A 169 7.03 6.95 -20.46
CA TYR A 169 8.23 7.62 -19.97
C TYR A 169 8.26 7.47 -18.45
N THR A 170 9.30 6.83 -17.93
CA THR A 170 9.47 6.59 -16.50
C THR A 170 10.58 7.49 -15.98
N PHE A 171 10.25 8.24 -14.94
CA PHE A 171 11.15 9.13 -14.22
C PHE A 171 11.35 8.59 -12.82
N GLU A 172 12.61 8.43 -12.42
CA GLU A 172 12.99 8.07 -11.06
C GLU A 172 13.74 9.26 -10.46
N PHE A 173 13.39 9.62 -9.23
CA PHE A 173 13.95 10.73 -8.50
C PHE A 173 14.49 10.26 -7.15
N ASN A 174 15.54 10.92 -6.70
CA ASN A 174 16.06 10.79 -5.35
C ASN A 174 15.70 12.04 -4.53
N ARG A 175 15.42 11.85 -3.25
CA ARG A 175 15.24 12.99 -2.34
C ARG A 175 16.60 13.62 -2.03
N ILE A 176 16.69 14.96 -2.13
CA ILE A 176 17.94 15.70 -1.91
C ILE A 176 17.99 16.51 -0.61
N ASN A 177 16.84 16.82 -0.01
CA ASN A 177 16.75 17.39 1.33
C ASN A 177 15.58 16.72 2.05
N GLY A 178 15.90 15.88 3.06
CA GLY A 178 14.94 15.25 3.97
C GLY A 178 15.24 15.65 5.41
#